data_AF-A0A6G4QUW1-F1
#
_entry.id   AF-A0A6G4QUW1-F1
#
_cell.length_a   1.000
_cell.length_b   1.000
_cell.length_c   1.000
_cell.angle_alpha   90.00
_cell.angle_beta   90.00
_cell.angle_gamma   90.00
#
_symmetry.space_group_name_H-M   'P 1'
#
loop_
_entity.id
_entity.type
_entity.pdbx_description
1 polymer ?
#
loop_
_entity_poly.entity_id
_entity_poly.type
_entity_poly.pdbx_seq_one_letter_code
_entity_poly.pdbx_strand_id
1 'polypeptide(L)'
;MLSHHQRNLQVMMLSHDLQRLADRFLPDPNAARFLVHETLIDAFAAPSDARPMAARGRDLRRAMIARLRASRSPSRRPGHQQRR
;
A
#
# COMPACT_ATOMS: atom_id res chain seq x y z
N MET A 1 5.23 23.76 9.37
CA MET A 1 4.33 22.67 9.77
C MET A 1 3.12 22.69 8.83
N LEU A 2 2.83 21.61 8.11
CA LEU A 2 1.63 21.53 7.26
C LEU A 2 0.39 21.55 8.17
N SER A 3 -0.62 22.34 7.82
CA SER A 3 -1.89 22.34 8.55
C SER A 3 -2.60 20.99 8.37
N HIS A 4 -3.34 20.55 9.39
CA HIS A 4 -4.01 19.24 9.41
C HIS A 4 -4.87 18.99 8.13
N HIS A 5 -5.48 20.04 7.60
CA HIS A 5 -6.24 20.01 6.35
C HIS A 5 -5.39 19.68 5.12
N GLN A 6 -4.20 20.28 4.99
CA GLN A 6 -3.27 20.00 3.89
C GLN A 6 -2.76 18.56 3.95
N ARG A 7 -2.55 18.02 5.15
CA ARG A 7 -2.17 16.61 5.35
C ARG A 7 -3.28 15.67 4.85
N ASN A 8 -4.53 15.94 5.19
CA ASN A 8 -5.66 15.12 4.75
C ASN A 8 -5.83 15.13 3.23
N LEU A 9 -5.72 16.30 2.59
CA LEU A 9 -5.78 16.41 1.13
C LEU A 9 -4.67 15.59 0.45
N GLN A 10 -3.45 15.63 0.99
CA GLN A 10 -2.33 14.83 0.47
C GLN A 10 -2.57 13.33 0.63
N VAL A 11 -3.14 12.88 1.76
CA VAL A 11 -3.50 11.47 1.97
C VAL A 11 -4.58 11.04 0.97
N MET A 12 -5.60 11.87 0.73
CA MET A 12 -6.64 11.57 -0.27
C MET A 12 -6.04 11.44 -1.67
N MET A 13 -5.18 12.38 -2.07
CA MET A 13 -4.49 12.32 -3.37
C MET A 13 -3.64 11.05 -3.50
N LEU A 14 -2.87 10.70 -2.47
CA LEU A 14 -2.06 9.48 -2.44
C LEU A 14 -2.93 8.22 -2.55
N SER A 15 -4.04 8.17 -1.82
CA SER A 15 -4.99 7.06 -1.89
C SER A 15 -5.55 6.89 -3.30
N HIS A 16 -5.90 7.99 -3.98
CA HIS A 16 -6.43 7.94 -5.34
C HIS A 16 -5.38 7.47 -6.37
N ASP A 17 -4.13 7.93 -6.23
CA ASP A 17 -3.04 7.48 -7.10
C ASP A 17 -2.69 6.00 -6.89
N LEU A 18 -2.71 5.53 -5.64
CA LEU A 18 -2.53 4.11 -5.32
C LEU A 18 -3.69 3.26 -5.83
N GLN A 19 -4.93 3.73 -5.72
CA GLN A 19 -6.10 3.03 -6.27
C GLN A 19 -6.00 2.88 -7.79
N ARG A 20 -5.71 3.97 -8.52
CA ARG A 20 -5.50 3.90 -9.99
C ARG A 20 -4.36 2.97 -10.37
N LEU A 21 -3.34 2.85 -9.53
CA LEU A 21 -2.27 1.88 -9.75
C LEU A 21 -2.79 0.46 -9.49
N ALA A 22 -3.48 0.20 -8.38
CA ALA A 22 -3.99 -1.13 -8.03
C ALA A 22 -4.98 -1.65 -9.08
N ASP A 23 -5.90 -0.81 -9.54
CA ASP A 23 -6.91 -1.15 -10.56
C ASP A 23 -6.28 -1.61 -11.89
N ARG A 24 -5.06 -1.16 -12.21
CA ARG A 24 -4.33 -1.61 -13.42
C ARG A 24 -3.74 -3.01 -13.28
N PHE A 25 -3.48 -3.46 -12.05
CA PHE A 25 -2.77 -4.71 -11.78
C PHE A 25 -3.67 -5.82 -11.24
N LEU A 26 -4.81 -5.46 -10.65
CA LEU A 26 -5.79 -6.35 -10.05
C LEU A 26 -7.13 -6.22 -10.77
N PRO A 27 -7.69 -7.32 -11.30
CA PRO A 27 -9.01 -7.30 -11.94
C PRO A 27 -10.15 -7.22 -10.92
N ASP A 28 -9.91 -7.60 -9.66
CA ASP A 28 -10.89 -7.50 -8.58
C ASP A 28 -10.79 -6.13 -7.88
N PRO A 29 -11.85 -5.28 -7.95
CA PRO A 29 -11.86 -3.98 -7.30
C PRO A 29 -11.81 -4.07 -5.77
N ASN A 30 -12.27 -5.16 -5.16
CA ASN A 30 -12.19 -5.34 -3.72
C ASN A 30 -10.75 -5.66 -3.28
N ALA A 31 -10.07 -6.57 -3.98
CA ALA A 31 -8.64 -6.81 -3.77
C ALA A 31 -7.80 -5.55 -3.97
N ALA A 32 -8.13 -4.72 -4.97
CA ALA A 32 -7.46 -3.45 -5.21
C ALA A 32 -7.63 -2.49 -4.02
N ARG A 33 -8.86 -2.29 -3.55
CA ARG A 33 -9.15 -1.45 -2.38
C ARG A 33 -8.47 -1.95 -1.11
N PHE A 34 -8.51 -3.25 -0.87
CA PHE A 34 -7.89 -3.87 0.31
C PHE A 34 -6.38 -3.61 0.32
N LEU A 35 -5.71 -3.83 -0.82
CA LEU A 35 -4.28 -3.59 -0.96
C LEU A 35 -3.89 -2.12 -0.72
N VAL A 36 -4.67 -1.18 -1.25
CA VAL A 36 -4.44 0.26 -1.03
C VAL A 36 -4.57 0.60 0.44
N HIS A 37 -5.63 0.11 1.09
CA HIS A 37 -5.88 0.37 2.50
C HIS A 37 -4.78 -0.18 3.39
N GLU A 38 -4.37 -1.43 3.16
CA GLU A 38 -3.28 -2.09 3.87
C GLU A 38 -1.95 -1.33 3.71
N THR A 39 -1.65 -0.88 2.49
CA THR A 39 -0.43 -0.10 2.19
C THR A 39 -0.43 1.25 2.92
N LEU A 40 -1.59 1.92 3.03
CA LEU A 40 -1.72 3.16 3.76
C LEU A 40 -1.54 2.94 5.27
N ILE A 41 -2.20 1.93 5.85
CA ILE A 41 -2.05 1.59 7.27
C ILE A 41 -0.58 1.34 7.60
N ASP A 42 0.12 0.49 6.85
CA ASP A 42 1.53 0.18 7.10
C ASP A 42 2.41 1.44 7.09
N ALA A 43 2.18 2.36 6.14
CA ALA A 43 2.98 3.58 6.00
C ALA A 43 2.68 4.67 7.05
N PHE A 44 1.50 4.63 7.67
CA PHE A 44 1.08 5.56 8.72
C PHE A 44 1.13 4.97 10.13
N ALA A 45 1.23 3.64 10.27
CA ALA A 45 1.42 2.94 11.54
C ALA A 45 2.83 3.14 12.12
N ALA A 46 3.84 3.37 11.27
CA ALA A 46 5.18 3.70 11.72
C ALA A 46 5.21 5.12 12.37
N PRO A 47 5.77 5.27 13.58
CA PRO A 47 5.80 6.56 14.28
C PRO A 47 6.64 7.55 13.47
N SER A 48 5.91 8.49 12.85
CA SER A 48 6.35 9.75 12.26
C SER A 48 7.83 9.83 11.85
N ASP A 49 8.23 9.05 10.86
CA ASP A 49 9.45 9.33 10.10
C ASP A 49 9.28 10.76 9.53
N ALA A 50 10.18 11.69 9.88
CA ALA A 50 10.10 13.12 9.60
C ALA A 50 10.27 13.46 8.10
N ARG A 51 9.99 12.50 7.23
CA ARG A 51 10.17 12.60 5.79
C ARG A 51 9.09 13.48 5.18
N PRO A 52 9.46 14.29 4.18
CA PRO A 52 8.51 15.07 3.41
C PRO A 52 7.51 14.13 2.70
N MET A 53 6.24 14.54 2.62
CA MET A 53 5.15 13.72 2.05
C MET A 53 5.40 13.27 0.61
N ALA A 54 6.14 14.06 -0.18
CA ALA A 54 6.53 13.68 -1.53
C ALA A 54 7.45 12.43 -1.56
N ALA A 55 8.36 12.30 -0.59
CA ALA A 55 9.18 11.10 -0.45
C ALA A 55 8.30 9.90 -0.03
N ARG A 56 7.35 10.15 0.88
CA ARG A 56 6.38 9.15 1.35
C ARG A 56 5.52 8.58 0.21
N GLY A 57 5.07 9.41 -0.73
CA GLY A 57 4.31 8.95 -1.89
C GLY A 57 5.10 8.04 -2.82
N ARG A 58 6.39 8.31 -3.01
CA ARG A 58 7.28 7.46 -3.80
C ARG A 58 7.52 6.11 -3.12
N ASP A 59 7.74 6.12 -1.81
CA ASP A 59 7.94 4.92 -1.00
C ASP A 59 6.67 4.05 -0.95
N LEU A 60 5.50 4.66 -0.77
CA LEU A 60 4.19 4.01 -0.84
C LEU A 60 3.99 3.29 -2.18
N ARG A 61 4.27 3.97 -3.29
CA ARG A 61 4.17 3.37 -4.62
C ARG A 61 5.12 2.18 -4.77
N ARG A 62 6.35 2.31 -4.28
CA ARG A 62 7.37 1.24 -4.33
C ARG A 62 6.95 0.04 -3.48
N ALA A 63 6.42 0.28 -2.29
CA ALA A 63 5.90 -0.76 -1.40
C ALA A 63 4.72 -1.50 -2.03
N MET A 64 3.76 -0.77 -2.62
CA MET A 64 2.62 -1.41 -3.29
C MET A 64 3.04 -2.24 -4.51
N ILE A 65 4.00 -1.76 -5.32
CA ILE A 65 4.57 -2.52 -6.43
C ILE A 65 5.28 -3.79 -5.93
N ALA A 66 6.04 -3.69 -4.83
CA ALA A 66 6.69 -4.86 -4.23
C ALA A 66 5.64 -5.90 -3.76
N ARG A 67 4.56 -5.44 -3.14
CA ARG A 67 3.44 -6.29 -2.68
C ARG A 67 2.68 -6.94 -3.85
N LEU A 68 2.43 -6.20 -4.94
CA LEU A 68 1.86 -6.73 -6.18
C LEU A 68 2.76 -7.79 -6.85
N ARG A 69 4.08 -7.62 -6.77
CA ARG A 69 5.03 -8.63 -7.27
C ARG A 69 5.07 -9.86 -6.37
N ALA A 70 4.99 -9.68 -5.06
CA ALA A 70 4.93 -10.77 -4.08
C ALA A 70 3.63 -11.57 -4.23
N SER A 71 2.49 -10.92 -4.44
CA SER A 71 1.19 -11.59 -4.64
C SER A 71 1.08 -12.30 -6.00
N ARG A 72 1.80 -11.81 -7.02
CA ARG A 72 1.94 -12.50 -8.32
C ARG A 72 2.90 -13.68 -8.32
N SER A 73 3.65 -13.92 -7.25
CA SER A 73 4.48 -15.13 -7.12
C SER A 73 3.66 -16.25 -6.49
N PRO A 74 3.21 -17.28 -7.24
CA PRO A 74 2.69 -18.50 -6.65
C PRO A 74 3.87 -19.35 -6.17
N SER A 75 4.57 -18.92 -5.13
CA SER A 75 5.65 -19.67 -4.46
C SER A 75 5.97 -18.92 -3.18
N ARG A 76 5.44 -19.30 -2.02
CA ARG A 76 5.61 -20.60 -1.36
C ARG A 76 4.46 -20.74 -0.37
N ARG A 77 3.57 -21.71 -0.58
CA ARG A 77 2.78 -22.24 0.54
C ARG A 77 3.80 -22.74 1.58
N PRO A 78 3.79 -22.32 2.86
CA PRO A 78 4.28 -23.21 3.88
C PRO A 78 3.33 -24.40 3.83
N GLY A 79 3.86 -25.54 3.37
CA GLY A 79 3.13 -26.79 3.34
C GLY A 79 2.45 -26.98 4.69
N HIS A 80 1.16 -27.23 4.62
CA HIS A 80 0.36 -27.78 5.69
C HIS A 80 1.10 -29.01 6.20
N GLN A 81 1.94 -28.85 7.24
CA GLN A 81 2.64 -29.98 7.85
C GLN A 81 1.59 -30.71 8.66
N GLN A 82 0.99 -31.67 7.98
CA GLN A 82 0.24 -32.80 8.50
C GLN A 82 1.05 -33.39 9.66
N ARG A 83 0.67 -33.07 10.90
CA ARG A 83 1.08 -33.85 12.06
C ARG A 83 0.01 -34.90 12.29
N ARG A 84 0.38 -36.14 11.94
CA ARG A 84 -0.23 -37.35 12.46
C ARG A 84 -0.09 -37.40 13.97
#